data_AF-A0A9X8VEH4-F1
#
_entry.id   AF-A0A9X8VEH4-F1
#
_cell.length_a   1.000
_cell.length_b   1.000
_cell.length_c   1.000
_cell.angle_alpha   90.00
_cell.angle_beta   90.00
_cell.angle_gamma   90.00
#
_symmetry.space_group_name_H-M   'P 1'
#
loop_
_entity.id
_entity.type
_entity.pdbx_description
1 polymer ?
#
loop_
_entity_poly.entity_id
_entity_poly.type
_entity_poly.pdbx_seq_one_letter_code
_entity_poly.pdbx_strand_id
1 'polypeptide(L)' 'TTYSLETFREQIAAQAERARAYSVNFRTAERFGLVEVKDVPVVFWFERAEAQEKAL' A
#
# COMPACT_ATOMS: atom_id res chain seq x y z
N THR A 1 1.05 -10.28 -20.02
CA THR A 1 2.15 -10.55 -19.06
C THR A 1 1.56 -10.53 -17.67
N THR A 2 1.99 -11.42 -16.79
CA THR A 2 1.50 -11.49 -15.40
C THR A 2 2.64 -11.13 -14.46
N TYR A 3 2.38 -10.27 -13.46
CA TYR A 3 3.38 -9.93 -12.44
C TYR A 3 3.54 -11.05 -11.42
N SER A 4 4.74 -11.15 -10.84
CA SER A 4 4.94 -11.91 -9.61
C SER A 4 4.20 -11.26 -8.45
N LEU A 5 3.97 -12.02 -7.37
CA LEU A 5 3.34 -11.49 -6.17
C LEU A 5 4.15 -10.32 -5.57
N GLU A 6 5.47 -10.44 -5.53
CA GLU A 6 6.34 -9.40 -5.00
C GLU A 6 6.37 -8.15 -5.88
N THR A 7 6.39 -8.30 -7.21
CA THR A 7 6.24 -7.13 -8.09
C THR A 7 4.89 -6.45 -7.89
N PHE A 8 3.81 -7.22 -7.67
CA PHE A 8 2.51 -6.62 -7.37
C PHE A 8 2.52 -5.88 -6.02
N ARG A 9 3.19 -6.43 -5.01
CA ARG A 9 3.39 -5.79 -3.70
C ARG A 9 4.11 -4.45 -3.84
N GLU A 10 5.23 -4.42 -4.57
CA GLU A 10 5.99 -3.20 -4.87
C GLU A 10 5.12 -2.16 -5.59
N GLN A 11 4.30 -2.60 -6.54
CA GLN A 11 3.36 -1.71 -7.20
C GLN A 11 2.32 -1.16 -6.23
N ILE A 12 1.79 -1.92 -5.27
CA ILE A 12 0.86 -1.35 -4.28
C ILE A 12 1.59 -0.38 -3.34
N ALA A 13 2.78 -0.72 -2.87
CA ALA A 13 3.56 0.12 -1.96
C ALA A 13 3.86 1.51 -2.57
N ALA A 14 4.10 1.58 -3.87
CA ALA A 14 4.38 2.82 -4.57
C ALA A 14 3.14 3.70 -4.88
N GLN A 15 1.93 3.31 -4.48
CA GLN A 15 0.70 4.06 -4.79
C GLN A 15 0.66 5.44 -4.14
N ALA A 16 1.11 5.56 -2.88
CA ALA A 16 1.14 6.84 -2.19
C ALA A 16 2.07 7.84 -2.89
N GLU A 17 3.28 7.41 -3.26
CA GLU A 17 4.23 8.24 -4.02
C GLU A 17 3.68 8.67 -5.37
N ARG A 18 3.01 7.76 -6.10
CA ARG A 18 2.37 8.11 -7.38
C ARG A 18 1.20 9.07 -7.18
N ALA A 19 0.38 8.90 -6.15
CA ALA A 19 -0.69 9.84 -5.83
C ALA A 19 -0.12 11.23 -5.53
N ARG A 20 0.98 11.30 -4.76
CA ARG A 20 1.69 12.54 -4.48
C ARG A 20 2.24 13.19 -5.75
N ALA A 21 2.79 12.40 -6.68
CA ALA A 21 3.32 12.91 -7.95
C ALA A 21 2.21 13.52 -8.84
N TYR A 22 1.10 12.80 -9.03
CA TYR A 22 0.14 13.13 -10.09
C TYR A 22 -1.15 13.81 -9.63
N SER A 23 -1.49 13.78 -8.34
CA SER A 23 -2.74 14.36 -7.83
C SER A 23 -2.51 15.60 -6.97
N VAL A 24 -2.86 16.76 -7.51
CA VAL A 24 -2.89 18.03 -6.76
C VAL A 24 -3.81 17.91 -5.54
N ASN A 25 -4.97 17.25 -5.70
CA ASN A 25 -5.94 17.08 -4.62
C ASN A 25 -5.38 16.22 -3.49
N PHE A 26 -4.65 15.14 -3.82
CA PHE A 26 -3.99 14.31 -2.82
C PHE A 26 -2.95 15.11 -2.03
N ARG A 27 -2.07 15.87 -2.72
CA ARG A 27 -1.09 16.74 -2.06
C ARG A 27 -1.73 17.79 -1.16
N THR A 28 -2.83 18.39 -1.60
CA THR A 28 -3.56 19.37 -0.79
C THR A 28 -4.16 18.68 0.44
N ALA A 29 -4.85 17.56 0.28
CA ALA A 29 -5.40 16.81 1.41
C ALA A 29 -4.32 16.38 2.42
N GLU A 30 -3.19 15.88 1.94
CA GLU A 30 -2.02 15.51 2.76
C GLU A 30 -1.44 16.74 3.50
N ARG A 31 -1.20 17.86 2.79
CA ARG A 31 -0.66 19.10 3.39
C ARG A 31 -1.55 19.66 4.50
N PHE A 32 -2.85 19.56 4.36
CA PHE A 32 -3.82 20.06 5.33
C PHE A 32 -4.21 19.00 6.38
N GLY A 33 -3.56 17.83 6.38
CA GLY A 33 -3.81 16.77 7.37
C GLY A 33 -5.16 16.06 7.23
N LEU A 34 -5.82 16.16 6.07
CA LEU A 34 -7.06 15.44 5.78
C LEU A 34 -6.81 13.97 5.41
N VAL A 35 -5.58 13.65 4.98
CA VAL A 35 -5.11 12.30 4.66
C VAL A 35 -3.69 12.14 5.22
N GLU A 36 -3.39 10.93 5.68
CA GLU A 36 -2.05 10.52 6.14
C GLU A 36 -1.61 9.28 5.37
N VAL A 37 -0.36 9.28 4.88
CA VAL A 37 0.26 8.08 4.30
C VAL A 37 0.78 7.21 5.42
N LYS A 38 0.30 5.96 5.46
CA LYS A 38 0.80 4.95 6.39
C LYS A 38 2.02 4.26 5.79
N ASP A 39 3.18 4.44 6.42
CA ASP A 39 4.40 3.72 6.08
C ASP A 39 4.41 2.34 6.75
N VAL A 40 3.65 1.42 6.16
CA VAL A 40 3.54 0.03 6.61
C VAL A 40 3.72 -0.91 5.42
N PRO A 41 4.34 -2.09 5.61
CA PRO A 41 4.46 -3.06 4.53
C PRO A 41 3.07 -3.47 4.03
N VAL A 42 2.95 -3.61 2.72
CA VAL A 42 1.76 -4.23 2.12
C VAL A 42 1.77 -5.70 2.52
N VAL A 43 0.75 -6.13 3.24
CA VAL A 43 0.55 -7.54 3.63
C VAL A 43 -0.78 -7.98 3.01
N PHE A 44 -0.72 -9.05 2.21
CA PHE A 44 -1.90 -9.60 1.58
C PHE A 44 -2.72 -10.40 2.60
N TRP A 45 -4.02 -10.48 2.36
CA TRP A 45 -4.94 -11.16 3.27
C TRP A 45 -4.55 -12.64 3.53
N PHE A 46 -4.13 -13.37 2.49
CA PHE A 46 -3.76 -14.78 2.62
C PHE A 46 -2.50 -15.00 3.48
N GLU A 47 -1.56 -14.05 3.49
CA GLU A 47 -0.38 -14.11 4.36
C GLU A 47 -0.77 -13.98 5.84
N ARG A 48 -1.83 -13.21 6.12
CA ARG A 48 -2.39 -13.09 7.48
C ARG A 48 -3.13 -14.34 7.89
N ALA A 49 -3.94 -14.92 6.99
CA ALA A 49 -4.69 -16.13 7.27
C ALA A 49 -3.75 -17.31 7.59
N GLU A 50 -2.69 -17.50 6.80
CA GLU A 50 -1.68 -18.53 7.04
C GLU A 50 -0.96 -18.36 8.39
N ALA A 51 -0.64 -17.12 8.78
CA ALA A 51 -0.01 -16.83 10.06
C ALA A 51 -0.94 -17.13 11.25
N GLN A 52 -2.25 -16.87 11.11
CA GLN A 52 -3.25 -17.19 12.12
C GLN A 52 -3.47 -18.70 12.25
N GLU A 53 -3.49 -19.43 11.14
CA GLU A 53 -3.62 -20.88 11.12
C GLU A 53 -2.40 -21.57 11.75
N LYS A 54 -1.18 -21.11 11.45
CA LYS A 54 0.06 -21.63 12.07
C LYS A 54 0.20 -21.32 13.57
N ALA A 55 -0.57 -20.36 14.07
CA ALA A 55 -0.55 -19.97 15.48
C ALA A 55 -1.58 -20.75 16.34
N LEU A 56 -2.40 -21.60 15.72
CA LEU A 56 -3.37 -22.48 16.35
C LEU A 56 -2.80 -23.90 16.51
#